data_AF-A0A7K2HYC5-F1
#
_entry.id   AF-A0A7K2HYC5-F1
#
_cell.length_a   1.000
_cell.length_b   1.000
_cell.length_c   1.000
_cell.angle_alpha   90.00
_cell.angle_beta   90.00
_cell.angle_gamma   90.00
#
_symmetry.space_group_name_H-M   'P 1'
#
loop_
_entity.id
_entity.type
_entity.pdbx_description
1 polymer ?
#
loop_
_entity_poly.entity_id
_entity_poly.type
_entity_poly.pdbx_seq_one_letter_code
_entity_poly.pdbx_strand_id
1 'polypeptide(L)'
;MVKRSDRVDDLEAALAATATFVDDPDDQGWMTAHVAGQDLFVRIGDFPDEDLWSLWLGDGRWMDFTVAPAGWALRVPGRRWPAGARPRLPKNEFHD
;
A
#
# COMPACT_ATOMS: atom_id res chain seq x y z
N MET A 1 7.76 -0.59 -9.43
CA MET A 1 8.70 -1.34 -8.55
C MET A 1 9.04 -0.51 -7.35
N VAL A 2 8.50 -0.90 -6.20
CA VAL A 2 8.74 -0.23 -4.92
C VAL A 2 10.18 -0.48 -4.50
N LYS A 3 10.91 0.59 -4.19
CA LYS A 3 12.29 0.57 -3.74
C LYS A 3 12.36 0.86 -2.26
N ARG A 4 13.44 0.40 -1.63
CA ARG A 4 13.72 0.74 -0.23
C ARG A 4 13.82 2.24 0.03
N SER A 5 14.32 2.98 -0.95
CA SER A 5 14.50 4.42 -0.90
C SER A 5 13.19 5.22 -1.00
N ASP A 6 12.12 4.59 -1.48
CA ASP A 6 10.80 5.22 -1.56
C ASP A 6 10.27 5.38 -0.15
N ARG A 7 9.77 6.57 0.18
CA ARG A 7 9.44 6.96 1.55
C ARG A 7 8.20 7.82 1.57
N VAL A 8 7.46 7.74 2.68
CA VAL A 8 6.40 8.70 2.99
C VAL A 8 7.00 9.78 3.87
N ASP A 9 7.23 10.96 3.32
CA ASP A 9 7.93 12.05 4.00
C ASP A 9 7.04 12.74 5.06
N ASP A 10 5.75 12.86 4.76
CA ASP A 10 4.74 13.40 5.67
C ASP A 10 3.53 12.46 5.69
N LEU A 11 3.48 11.65 6.75
CA LEU A 11 2.43 10.65 6.92
C LEU A 11 1.06 11.30 7.19
N GLU A 12 1.01 12.38 7.94
CA GLU A 12 -0.26 13.04 8.26
C GLU A 12 -0.87 13.66 7.00
N ALA A 13 -0.05 14.37 6.21
CA ALA A 13 -0.47 14.92 4.93
C ALA A 13 -0.88 13.82 3.93
N ALA A 14 -0.14 12.71 3.88
CA ALA A 14 -0.47 11.57 3.00
C ALA A 14 -1.83 10.96 3.35
N LEU A 15 -2.13 10.77 4.64
CA LEU A 15 -3.40 10.19 5.11
C LEU A 15 -4.58 11.15 4.95
N ALA A 16 -4.35 12.46 5.00
CA ALA A 16 -5.37 13.48 4.76
C ALA A 16 -5.65 13.72 3.27
N ALA A 17 -4.77 13.29 2.37
CA ALA A 17 -4.88 13.55 0.94
C ALA A 17 -5.98 12.71 0.26
N THR A 18 -6.50 13.24 -0.85
CA THR A 18 -7.33 12.47 -1.79
C THR A 18 -6.42 11.74 -2.76
N ALA A 19 -6.50 10.40 -2.78
CA ALA A 19 -5.63 9.55 -3.58
C ALA A 19 -6.46 8.53 -4.38
N THR A 20 -6.10 8.28 -5.64
CA THR A 20 -6.64 7.14 -6.38
C THR A 20 -5.51 6.18 -6.68
N PHE A 21 -5.58 5.01 -6.06
CA PHE A 21 -4.59 3.95 -6.25
C PHE A 21 -4.98 3.08 -7.43
N VAL A 22 -3.98 2.78 -8.25
CA VAL A 22 -4.05 1.89 -9.41
C VAL A 22 -2.93 0.86 -9.31
N ASP A 23 -3.05 -0.26 -10.01
CA ASP A 23 -1.99 -1.28 -10.04
C ASP A 23 -0.65 -0.66 -10.50
N ASP A 24 0.43 -0.95 -9.79
CA ASP A 24 1.79 -0.58 -10.21
C ASP A 24 2.15 -1.39 -11.47
N PRO A 25 2.43 -0.73 -12.61
CA PRO A 25 2.73 -1.42 -13.86
C PRO A 25 4.04 -2.24 -13.79
N ASP A 26 4.92 -1.89 -12.84
CA ASP A 26 6.26 -2.43 -12.69
C ASP A 26 6.40 -3.35 -11.47
N ASP A 27 5.35 -3.53 -10.65
CA ASP A 27 5.39 -4.39 -9.45
C ASP A 27 4.02 -5.03 -9.15
N GLN A 28 3.84 -6.26 -9.62
CA GLN A 28 2.59 -6.98 -9.38
C GLN A 28 2.33 -7.16 -7.87
N GLY A 29 1.11 -6.81 -7.45
CA GLY A 29 0.68 -6.87 -6.06
C GLY A 29 0.82 -5.56 -5.29
N TRP A 30 1.44 -4.54 -5.88
CA TRP A 30 1.41 -3.17 -5.38
C TRP A 30 0.45 -2.30 -6.18
N MET A 31 -0.12 -1.33 -5.49
CA MET A 31 -0.88 -0.24 -6.04
C MET A 31 -0.14 1.06 -5.72
N THR A 32 -0.11 1.98 -6.67
CA THR A 32 0.55 3.27 -6.51
C THR A 32 -0.42 4.43 -6.69
N ALA A 33 -0.17 5.52 -5.98
CA ALA A 33 -0.83 6.80 -6.16
C ALA A 33 0.18 7.93 -5.97
N HIS A 34 0.08 8.97 -6.79
CA HIS A 34 0.86 10.20 -6.61
C HIS A 34 0.00 11.25 -5.89
N VAL A 35 0.42 11.68 -4.70
CA VAL A 35 -0.29 12.70 -3.92
C VAL A 35 0.68 13.65 -3.25
N ALA A 36 0.32 14.93 -3.17
CA ALA A 36 1.12 15.95 -2.48
C ALA A 36 2.62 15.97 -2.90
N GLY A 37 2.95 15.61 -4.14
CA GLY A 37 4.32 15.57 -4.65
C GLY A 37 5.15 14.33 -4.28
N GLN A 38 4.54 13.31 -3.67
CA GLN A 38 5.19 12.04 -3.33
C GLN A 38 4.40 10.84 -3.88
N ASP A 39 5.11 9.74 -4.10
CA ASP A 39 4.52 8.46 -4.50
C ASP A 39 4.19 7.64 -3.26
N LEU A 40 2.94 7.19 -3.18
CA LEU A 40 2.48 6.26 -2.15
C LEU A 40 2.34 4.87 -2.75
N PHE A 41 2.71 3.86 -1.97
CA PHE A 41 2.62 2.46 -2.37
C PHE A 41 1.83 1.68 -1.33
N VAL A 42 0.74 1.08 -1.78
CA VAL A 42 -0.14 0.24 -0.96
C VAL A 42 -0.17 -1.15 -1.56
N ARG A 43 -0.15 -2.18 -0.73
CA ARG A 43 -0.45 -3.55 -1.18
C ARG A 43 -1.55 -4.16 -0.35
N ILE A 44 -2.11 -5.24 -0.86
CA ILE A 44 -3.07 -6.07 -0.15
C ILE A 44 -2.39 -7.36 0.33
N GLY A 45 -2.64 -7.74 1.59
CA GLY A 45 -2.87 -9.15 1.92
C GLY A 45 -1.80 -10.07 2.33
N ASP A 46 -1.80 -11.39 2.12
CA ASP A 46 -2.76 -12.40 1.61
C ASP A 46 -3.75 -12.84 2.71
N PHE A 47 -4.96 -12.29 2.71
CA PHE A 47 -6.02 -12.61 3.67
C PHE A 47 -7.37 -12.70 2.96
N PRO A 48 -7.76 -13.88 2.46
CA PRO A 48 -9.03 -14.02 1.74
C PRO A 48 -10.25 -13.57 2.57
N ASP A 49 -10.12 -13.53 3.90
CA ASP A 49 -11.18 -13.21 4.84
C ASP A 49 -11.15 -11.75 5.39
N GLU A 50 -10.08 -10.99 5.14
CA GLU A 50 -9.90 -9.62 5.67
C GLU A 50 -9.25 -8.70 4.64
N ASP A 51 -9.86 -7.53 4.38
CA ASP A 51 -9.23 -6.48 3.58
C ASP A 51 -8.13 -5.78 4.40
N LEU A 52 -6.97 -6.43 4.54
CA LEU A 52 -5.79 -5.84 5.17
C LEU A 52 -4.88 -5.20 4.12
N TRP A 53 -4.69 -3.91 4.27
CA TRP A 53 -3.82 -3.09 3.43
C TRP A 53 -2.55 -2.72 4.17
N SER A 54 -1.44 -2.60 3.45
CA SER A 54 -0.18 -2.10 4.00
C SER A 54 0.33 -0.94 3.16
N LEU A 55 0.52 0.23 3.77
CA LEU A 55 1.22 1.38 3.20
C LEU A 55 2.73 1.21 3.47
N TRP A 56 3.55 1.32 2.43
CA TRP A 56 5.00 1.42 2.56
C TRP A 56 5.41 2.79 3.09
N LEU A 57 6.22 2.85 4.14
CA LEU A 57 6.73 4.09 4.74
C LEU A 57 8.19 4.39 4.36
N GLY A 58 8.91 3.41 3.81
CA GLY A 58 10.36 3.48 3.55
C GLY A 58 11.18 2.65 4.53
N ASP A 59 12.41 2.31 4.13
CA ASP A 59 13.41 1.66 4.98
C ASP A 59 12.92 0.37 5.69
N GLY A 60 12.14 -0.47 4.99
CA GLY A 60 11.61 -1.70 5.58
C GLY A 60 10.38 -1.51 6.45
N ARG A 61 9.85 -0.29 6.55
CA ARG A 61 8.72 0.06 7.41
C ARG A 61 7.43 0.17 6.62
N TRP A 62 6.34 -0.20 7.29
CA TRP A 62 4.99 -0.20 6.75
C TRP A 62 3.97 0.10 7.85
N MET A 63 2.80 0.57 7.44
CA MET A 63 1.62 0.75 8.29
C MET A 63 0.46 -0.08 7.75
N ASP A 64 -0.09 -0.95 8.58
CA ASP A 64 -1.25 -1.77 8.24
C ASP A 64 -2.56 -1.07 8.61
N PHE A 65 -3.59 -1.24 7.78
CA PHE A 65 -4.93 -0.74 8.04
C PHE A 65 -5.99 -1.66 7.41
N THR A 66 -7.12 -1.80 8.10
CA THR A 66 -8.30 -2.55 7.62
C THR A 66 -9.35 -1.63 6.99
N VAL A 67 -9.23 -0.33 7.22
CA VAL A 67 -10.09 0.71 6.65
C VAL A 67 -9.18 1.77 6.03
N ALA A 68 -9.31 1.97 4.72
CA ALA A 68 -8.56 3.01 4.02
C ALA A 68 -8.97 4.41 4.51
N PRO A 69 -8.04 5.39 4.50
CA PRO A 69 -8.39 6.78 4.75
C PRO A 69 -9.54 7.27 3.85
N ALA A 70 -10.41 8.13 4.38
CA ALA A 70 -11.66 8.50 3.71
C ALA A 70 -11.47 9.12 2.30
N GLY A 71 -10.33 9.77 2.04
CA GLY A 71 -10.00 10.35 0.74
C GLY A 71 -9.39 9.36 -0.26
N TRP A 72 -9.12 8.12 0.15
CA TRP A 72 -8.41 7.14 -0.67
C TRP A 72 -9.39 6.24 -1.42
N ALA A 73 -9.21 6.14 -2.73
CA ALA A 73 -9.90 5.20 -3.59
C ALA A 73 -8.93 4.09 -4.00
N LEU A 74 -9.03 2.93 -3.34
CA LEU A 74 -8.30 1.71 -3.68
C LEU A 74 -9.10 0.94 -4.75
N ARG A 75 -8.82 1.20 -6.03
CA ARG A 75 -9.53 0.52 -7.13
C ARG A 75 -8.91 -0.84 -7.40
N VAL A 76 -9.42 -1.89 -6.75
CA VAL A 76 -9.08 -3.28 -7.11
C VAL A 76 -10.10 -3.78 -8.14
N PRO A 77 -9.72 -3.97 -9.42
CA PRO A 77 -10.64 -4.39 -10.46
C PRO A 77 -11.09 -5.84 -10.22
N GLY A 78 -12.33 -5.99 -9.75
CA GLY A 78 -12.90 -7.29 -9.41
C GLY A 78 -12.39 -7.78 -8.06
N ARG A 79 -13.29 -8.36 -7.26
CA ARG A 79 -13.03 -8.98 -5.95
C ARG A 79 -12.05 -10.18 -5.99
N ARG A 80 -11.21 -10.30 -7.02
CA ARG A 80 -10.10 -11.24 -7.05
C ARG A 80 -8.91 -10.55 -6.41
N TRP A 81 -8.54 -11.08 -5.26
CA TRP A 81 -7.16 -11.13 -4.81
C TRP A 81 -6.22 -11.20 -6.03
N PRO A 82 -5.37 -10.19 -6.26
CA PRO A 82 -4.42 -10.25 -7.36
C PRO A 82 -3.59 -11.52 -7.19
N ALA A 83 -3.30 -12.25 -8.28
CA ALA A 83 -2.53 -13.49 -8.21
C ALA A 83 -1.12 -13.27 -7.58
N GLY A 84 -0.66 -12.03 -7.51
CA GLY A 84 0.59 -11.60 -6.85
C GLY A 84 0.41 -11.03 -5.44
N ALA A 85 -0.73 -11.29 -4.78
CA ALA A 85 -0.89 -10.97 -3.37
C ALA A 85 0.23 -11.60 -2.56
N ARG A 86 0.94 -10.77 -1.79
CA ARG A 86 2.11 -11.21 -1.03
C ARG A 86 1.65 -11.77 0.31
N PRO A 87 2.34 -12.79 0.86
CA PRO A 87 1.95 -13.36 2.15
C PRO A 87 1.90 -12.29 3.23
N ARG A 88 1.01 -12.49 4.22
CA ARG A 88 1.01 -11.73 5.48
C ARG A 88 2.43 -11.60 5.97
N LEU A 89 2.92 -10.37 6.14
CA LEU A 89 4.15 -10.20 6.89
C LEU A 89 3.87 -10.37 8.38
N PRO A 90 4.77 -11.04 9.12
CA PRO A 90 4.70 -11.09 10.56
C PRO A 90 4.61 -9.68 11.14
N LYS A 91 3.59 -9.46 11.98
CA LYS A 91 3.40 -8.19 12.69
C LYS A 91 4.68 -7.89 13.47
N ASN A 92 5.25 -6.71 13.26
CA ASN A 92 6.48 -6.21 13.92
C ASN A 92 7.82 -6.82 13.45
N GLU A 93 7.90 -7.47 12.29
CA GLU A 93 9.22 -7.84 11.73
C GLU A 93 9.77 -6.75 10.80
N PHE A 94 10.95 -6.26 11.16
CA PHE A 94 11.81 -5.48 10.28
C PHE A 94 12.59 -6.47 9.41
N HIS A 95 12.47 -6.36 8.09
CA HIS A 95 13.32 -7.12 7.17
C HIS A 95 14.47 -6.24 6.69
N ASP A 96 15.70 -6.67 7.01
CA ASP A 96 17.00 -6.12 6.58
C ASP A 96 17.29 -6.31 5.09
#